data_AF-A0A238UVI5-F1
#
_entry.id   AF-A0A238UVI5-F1
#
_cell.length_a   1.000
_cell.length_b   1.000
_cell.length_c   1.000
_cell.angle_alpha   90.00
_cell.angle_beta   90.00
_cell.angle_gamma   90.00
#
_symmetry.space_group_name_H-M   'P 1'
#
loop_
_entity.id
_entity.type
_entity.pdbx_description
1 polymer ?
#
loop_
_entity_poly.entity_id
_entity_poly.type
_entity_poly.pdbx_seq_one_letter_code
_entity_poly.pdbx_strand_id
1 'polypeptide(L)' 'MLETTEVARVARNLVIYGIAVGLLVYAALGLAEAIELSVAIAIPLFLVGLALIFFVHESLDGPF' A
#
# COMPACT_ATOMS: atom_id res chain seq x y z
N MET A 1 8.68 26.74 -10.33
CA MET A 1 9.20 26.43 -8.99
C MET A 1 8.33 25.32 -8.47
N LEU A 2 8.79 24.07 -8.48
CA LEU A 2 8.08 23.01 -7.77
C LEU A 2 8.09 23.44 -6.30
N GLU A 3 6.93 23.80 -5.77
CA GLU A 3 6.85 24.17 -4.36
C GLU A 3 7.30 22.95 -3.57
N THR A 4 8.27 23.13 -2.68
CA THR A 4 8.84 22.05 -1.86
C THR A 4 7.75 21.23 -1.15
N THR A 5 6.62 21.88 -0.88
CA THR A 5 5.38 21.30 -0.34
C THR A 5 4.72 20.27 -1.27
N GLU A 6 4.68 20.51 -2.57
CA GLU A 6 4.12 19.55 -3.54
C GLU A 6 5.00 18.32 -3.68
N VAL A 7 6.32 18.51 -3.76
CA VAL A 7 7.28 17.38 -3.80
C VAL A 7 7.15 16.52 -2.54
N ALA A 8 7.07 17.16 -1.36
CA ALA A 8 6.90 16.45 -0.09
C ALA A 8 5.56 15.69 -0.01
N ARG A 9 4.48 16.27 -0.54
CA ARG A 9 3.16 15.62 -0.62
C ARG A 9 3.21 14.36 -1.49
N VAL A 10 3.74 14.48 -2.71
CA VAL A 10 3.86 13.35 -3.65
C VAL A 10 4.76 12.27 -3.08
N ALA A 11 5.93 12.63 -2.54
CA ALA A 11 6.84 11.67 -1.93
C ALA A 11 6.17 10.89 -0.77
N ARG A 12 5.43 11.57 0.10
CA ARG A 12 4.68 10.93 1.18
C ARG A 12 3.63 9.97 0.64
N ASN A 13 2.80 10.41 -0.31
CA ASN A 13 1.73 9.58 -0.86
C ASN A 13 2.30 8.34 -1.57
N LEU A 14 3.42 8.49 -2.30
CA LEU A 14 4.14 7.38 -2.94
C LEU A 14 4.69 6.37 -1.93
N VAL A 15 5.25 6.82 -0.81
CA VAL A 15 5.75 5.90 0.23
C VAL A 15 4.61 5.11 0.83
N ILE A 16 3.49 5.76 1.18
CA ILE A 16 2.31 5.07 1.74
C ILE A 16 1.76 4.07 0.72
N TYR A 17 1.62 4.48 -0.54
CA TYR A 17 1.16 3.61 -1.62
C TYR A 17 2.10 2.42 -1.85
N GLY A 18 3.41 2.64 -1.82
CA GLY A 18 4.42 1.59 -1.95
C GLY A 18 4.34 0.56 -0.82
N ILE A 19 4.11 1.01 0.42
CA ILE A 19 3.87 0.12 1.57
C ILE A 19 2.58 -0.69 1.34
N ALA A 20 1.49 -0.04 0.92
CA ALA A 20 0.21 -0.69 0.67
C ALA A 20 0.32 -1.79 -0.40
N VAL A 21 1.00 -1.48 -1.52
CA VAL A 21 1.30 -2.45 -2.58
C VAL A 21 2.19 -3.58 -2.06
N GLY A 22 3.23 -3.26 -1.29
CA GLY A 22 4.12 -4.26 -0.70
C GLY A 22 3.38 -5.24 0.20
N LEU A 23 2.46 -4.75 1.04
CA LEU A 23 1.60 -5.58 1.87
C LEU A 23 0.69 -6.49 1.03
N LEU A 24 0.08 -5.95 -0.03
CA LEU A 24 -0.77 -6.72 -0.94
C LEU A 24 0.02 -7.83 -1.64
N VAL A 25 1.21 -7.53 -2.17
CA VAL A 25 2.07 -8.52 -2.82
C VAL A 25 2.48 -9.59 -1.82
N TYR A 26 2.96 -9.21 -0.63
CA TYR A 26 3.38 -10.17 0.39
C TYR A 26 2.23 -11.09 0.84
N ALA A 27 1.05 -10.51 1.06
CA ALA A 27 -0.14 -11.28 1.39
C ALA A 27 -0.58 -12.21 0.25
N ALA A 28 -0.56 -11.74 -1.01
CA ALA A 28 -0.92 -12.52 -2.18
C ALA A 28 0.06 -13.70 -2.39
N LEU A 29 1.36 -13.49 -2.17
CA LEU A 29 2.35 -14.57 -2.21
C LEU A 29 2.06 -15.62 -1.13
N GLY A 30 1.65 -15.21 0.07
CA GLY A 30 1.23 -16.12 1.13
C GLY A 30 -0.03 -16.92 0.77
N LEU A 31 -1.05 -16.25 0.22
CA LEU A 31 -2.30 -16.89 -0.23
C LEU A 31 -2.08 -17.84 -1.41
N ALA A 32 -1.08 -17.56 -2.25
CA ALA A 32 -0.66 -18.42 -3.35
C ALA A 32 0.29 -19.55 -2.89
N GLU A 33 0.52 -19.71 -1.58
CA GLU A 33 1.42 -20.71 -0.99
C GLU A 33 2.87 -20.61 -1.51
N ALA A 34 3.26 -19.45 -2.03
CA ALA A 34 4.62 -19.20 -2.55
C ALA A 34 5.63 -18.89 -1.42
N ILE A 35 5.14 -18.51 -0.24
CA ILE A 35 5.92 -18.26 0.97
C ILE A 35 5.21 -18.83 2.19
N GLU A 36 5.96 -19.12 3.25
CA GLU A 36 5.41 -19.59 4.54
C GLU A 36 4.74 -18.43 5.30
N LEU A 37 3.51 -18.13 4.92
CA LEU A 37 2.66 -17.15 5.62
C LEU A 37 1.30 -17.78 5.89
N SER A 38 0.89 -17.81 7.15
CA SER A 38 -0.42 -18.40 7.49
C SER A 38 -1.56 -17.62 6.83
N VAL A 39 -2.57 -18.34 6.33
CA VAL A 39 -3.77 -17.75 5.72
C VAL A 39 -4.46 -16.78 6.68
N ALA A 40 -4.46 -17.09 7.98
CA ALA A 40 -5.02 -16.25 9.04
C ALA A 40 -4.34 -14.87 9.16
N ILE A 41 -3.08 -14.75 8.74
CA ILE A 41 -2.34 -13.47 8.69
C ILE A 41 -2.42 -12.86 7.28
N ALA A 42 -2.34 -13.68 6.24
CA ALA A 42 -2.33 -13.23 4.85
C ALA A 42 -3.64 -12.49 4.48
N ILE A 43 -4.80 -13.00 4.91
CA ILE A 43 -6.09 -12.35 4.63
C ILE A 43 -6.15 -10.92 5.23
N PRO A 44 -5.92 -10.71 6.54
CA PRO A 44 -5.87 -9.37 7.12
C PRO A 44 -4.84 -8.46 6.43
N LEU A 45 -3.64 -8.95 6.12
CA LEU A 45 -2.62 -8.15 5.44
C LEU A 45 -3.08 -7.69 4.05
N PHE A 46 -3.74 -8.57 3.29
CA PHE A 46 -4.32 -8.23 2.00
C PHE A 46 -5.37 -7.12 2.14
N LEU A 47 -6.30 -7.28 3.10
CA LEU A 47 -7.37 -6.31 3.35
C LEU A 47 -6.83 -4.96 3.82
N VAL A 48 -5.82 -4.95 4.69
CA VAL A 48 -5.15 -3.72 5.14
C VAL A 48 -4.43 -3.03 4.00
N GLY A 49 -3.69 -3.77 3.17
CA GLY A 49 -3.03 -3.22 1.98
C GLY A 49 -4.03 -2.62 1.01
N LEU A 50 -5.15 -3.31 0.75
CA LEU A 50 -6.23 -2.81 -0.09
C LEU A 50 -6.88 -1.54 0.48
N ALA A 51 -7.18 -1.53 1.78
CA ALA A 51 -7.74 -0.36 2.46
C ALA A 51 -6.80 0.85 2.40
N LEU A 52 -5.48 0.65 2.52
CA LEU A 52 -4.49 1.72 2.38
C LEU A 52 -4.43 2.26 0.96
N ILE A 53 -4.54 1.41 -0.07
CA ILE A 53 -4.63 1.88 -1.47
C ILE A 53 -5.85 2.80 -1.64
N PHE A 54 -7.03 2.37 -1.19
CA PHE A 54 -8.23 3.19 -1.25
C PHE A 54 -8.07 4.50 -0.47
N PHE A 55 -7.49 4.44 0.73
CA PHE A 55 -7.21 5.63 1.51
C PHE A 55 -6.31 6.63 0.78
N VAL A 56 -5.25 6.17 0.11
CA VAL A 56 -4.38 7.06 -0.69
C VAL A 56 -5.17 7.70 -1.84
N HIS A 57 -6.02 6.95 -2.53
CA HIS A 57 -6.80 7.49 -3.65
C HIS A 57 -7.92 8.44 -3.22
N GLU A 58 -8.65 8.11 -2.16
CA GLU A 58 -9.84 8.86 -1.74
C GLU A 58 -9.51 10.01 -0.79
N SER A 59 -8.52 9.84 0.09
CA SER A 59 -8.20 10.81 1.14
C SER A 59 -6.94 11.62 0.88
N LEU A 60 -6.04 11.15 0.00
CA LEU A 60 -4.79 11.84 -0.32
C LEU A 60 -4.70 12.30 -1.78
N ASP A 61 -5.82 12.27 -2.51
CA ASP A 61 -5.93 12.62 -3.93
C ASP A 61 -5.06 11.76 -4.87
N GLY A 62 -4.67 10.57 -4.41
CA GLY A 62 -3.82 9.64 -5.16
C GLY A 62 -2.32 9.78 -4.89
N PRO A 63 -1.50 8.91 -5.52
CA PRO A 63 -0.06 8.93 -5.32
C PRO A 63 0.67 10.10 -6.01
N PHE A 64 0.01 10.79 -6.96
CA PHE A 64 0.59 11.87 -7.77
C PHE A 64 -0.35 13.08 -7.79
#